data_AF-E9V2G0-F1
#
_entry.id   AF-E9V2G0-F1
#
_cell.length_a   1.000
_cell.length_b   1.000
_cell.length_c   1.000
_cell.angle_alpha   90.00
_cell.angle_beta   90.00
_cell.angle_gamma   90.00
#
_symmetry.space_group_name_H-M   'P 1'
#
loop_
_entity.id
_entity.type
_entity.pdbx_description
1 polymer ?
#
loop_
_entity_poly.entity_id
_entity_poly.type
_entity_poly.pdbx_seq_one_letter_code
_entity_poly.pdbx_strand_id
1 'polypeptide(L)'
;MGEVRTPVSIVCVYNDPAVLESCLEASVKAGPDALRQTEVIPVDNVSGDFASAGAALNHGARMARNEVVVFVHQDVYLHSLPALEAAAATLLADPAIGVLGAVGVSHRGEVIGAMRDRVVPLGRSTSIPVDVDSLDEVLFMVTRSQVLREPLSESPDLAWHAYAVEYCLRMRASGRRAAAVDIPADPQQHDHQPRPPRRRPPQRRPHLRGPGAGAYDLRDRRR
;
A
#
# COMPACT_ATOMS: atom_id res chain seq x y z
N MET A 1 30.23 7.88 -17.19
CA MET A 1 29.08 7.18 -17.81
C MET A 1 27.90 7.50 -16.93
N GLY A 2 26.88 8.22 -17.44
CA GLY A 2 25.73 8.62 -16.63
C GLY A 2 24.95 7.39 -16.19
N GLU A 3 24.46 7.40 -14.96
CA GLU A 3 23.53 6.39 -14.45
C GLU A 3 22.25 6.40 -15.29
N VAL A 4 21.84 5.24 -15.81
CA VAL A 4 20.60 5.13 -16.61
C VAL A 4 19.41 5.31 -15.68
N ARG A 5 18.49 6.19 -16.08
CA ARG A 5 17.30 6.55 -15.29
C ARG A 5 16.05 6.44 -16.15
N THR A 6 14.99 5.95 -15.56
CA THR A 6 13.67 5.84 -16.19
C THR A 6 12.66 6.58 -15.32
N PRO A 7 11.94 7.58 -15.88
CA PRO A 7 10.85 8.24 -15.18
C PRO A 7 9.74 7.26 -14.77
N VAL A 8 9.05 7.58 -13.68
CA VAL A 8 8.05 6.69 -13.08
C VAL A 8 6.71 7.38 -12.82
N SER A 9 5.63 6.61 -12.76
CA SER A 9 4.34 7.07 -12.22
C SER A 9 4.21 6.56 -10.79
N ILE A 10 4.29 7.45 -9.82
CA ILE A 10 4.17 7.15 -8.39
C ILE A 10 2.69 7.18 -8.02
N VAL A 11 2.11 6.02 -7.74
CA VAL A 11 0.72 5.87 -7.30
C VAL A 11 0.69 5.73 -5.77
N CYS A 12 -0.05 6.62 -5.12
CA CYS A 12 -0.19 6.64 -3.67
C CYS A 12 -1.65 6.76 -3.27
N VAL A 13 -2.21 5.72 -2.67
CA VAL A 13 -3.50 5.83 -1.99
C VAL A 13 -3.31 6.51 -0.64
N TYR A 14 -4.14 7.51 -0.35
CA TYR A 14 -4.06 8.26 0.89
C TYR A 14 -5.42 8.33 1.59
N ASN A 15 -5.39 8.38 2.92
CA ASN A 15 -6.56 8.65 3.75
C ASN A 15 -6.34 9.83 4.71
N ASP A 16 -5.12 10.35 4.77
CA ASP A 16 -4.75 11.53 5.52
C ASP A 16 -3.99 12.49 4.59
N PRO A 17 -4.65 13.53 4.05
CA PRO A 17 -4.02 14.49 3.15
C PRO A 17 -2.81 15.19 3.76
N ALA A 18 -2.81 15.41 5.08
CA ALA A 18 -1.72 16.09 5.76
C ALA A 18 -0.46 15.23 5.78
N VAL A 19 -0.62 13.92 6.01
CA VAL A 19 0.50 12.95 5.94
C VAL A 19 1.06 12.87 4.52
N LEU A 20 0.18 12.73 3.51
CA LEU A 20 0.60 12.75 2.10
C LEU A 20 1.42 14.00 1.76
N GLU A 21 0.92 15.17 2.16
CA GLU A 21 1.56 16.46 1.89
C GLU A 21 2.93 16.57 2.56
N SER A 22 3.04 16.21 3.85
CA SER A 22 4.29 16.34 4.62
C SER A 22 5.33 15.26 4.33
N CYS A 23 4.94 14.14 3.72
CA CYS A 23 5.81 13.01 3.43
C CYS A 23 6.08 12.90 1.93
N LEU A 24 5.27 12.09 1.22
CA LEU A 24 5.57 11.72 -0.15
C LEU A 24 5.61 12.94 -1.07
N GLU A 25 4.61 13.82 -1.01
CA GLU A 25 4.60 15.00 -1.87
C GLU A 25 5.72 15.97 -1.55
N ALA A 26 6.00 16.23 -0.26
CA ALA A 26 7.11 17.08 0.14
C ALA A 26 8.45 16.55 -0.42
N SER A 27 8.69 15.25 -0.30
CA SER A 27 9.92 14.62 -0.76
C SER A 27 10.08 14.66 -2.29
N VAL A 28 8.99 14.50 -3.05
CA VAL A 28 8.99 14.61 -4.51
C VAL A 28 9.22 16.07 -4.94
N LYS A 29 8.54 17.03 -4.29
CA LYS A 29 8.67 18.48 -4.57
C LYS A 29 10.06 19.04 -4.23
N ALA A 30 10.76 18.43 -3.27
CA ALA A 30 12.11 18.82 -2.90
C ALA A 30 13.18 18.44 -3.95
N GLY A 31 12.84 17.54 -4.89
CA GLY A 31 13.73 17.13 -5.97
C GLY A 31 13.94 18.24 -7.02
N PRO A 32 15.08 18.23 -7.74
CA PRO A 32 15.35 19.24 -8.76
C PRO A 32 14.37 19.14 -9.95
N ASP A 33 13.93 20.31 -10.42
CA ASP A 33 12.94 20.54 -11.49
C ASP A 33 13.26 19.89 -12.86
N ALA A 34 14.48 19.39 -13.06
CA ALA A 34 14.89 18.69 -14.28
C ALA A 34 14.30 17.26 -14.40
N LEU A 35 13.58 16.78 -13.38
CA LEU A 35 13.00 15.42 -13.28
C LEU A 35 11.50 15.33 -13.65
N ARG A 36 10.94 16.36 -14.31
CA ARG A 36 9.48 16.55 -14.57
C ARG A 36 8.74 15.48 -15.40
N GLN A 37 9.38 14.36 -15.73
CA GLN A 37 8.69 13.22 -16.35
C GLN A 37 8.16 12.23 -15.31
N THR A 38 8.77 12.20 -14.12
CA THR A 38 8.20 11.48 -12.98
C THR A 38 6.97 12.23 -12.48
N GLU A 39 5.87 11.49 -12.27
CA GLU A 39 4.59 12.04 -11.83
C GLU A 39 4.12 11.39 -10.53
N VAL A 40 3.33 12.13 -9.75
CA VAL A 40 2.61 11.60 -8.58
C VAL A 40 1.13 11.55 -8.90
N ILE A 41 0.52 10.40 -8.63
CA ILE A 41 -0.90 10.10 -8.81
C ILE A 41 -1.47 9.81 -7.43
N PRO A 42 -1.94 10.85 -6.72
CA PRO A 42 -2.60 10.67 -5.44
C PRO A 42 -3.99 10.08 -5.68
N VAL A 43 -4.32 9.00 -4.98
CA VAL A 43 -5.63 8.33 -5.02
C VAL A 43 -6.34 8.58 -3.69
N ASP A 44 -7.37 9.41 -3.72
CA ASP A 44 -8.16 9.76 -2.55
C ASP A 44 -8.94 8.55 -2.02
N ASN A 45 -8.74 8.23 -0.75
CA ASN A 45 -9.58 7.28 -0.03
C ASN A 45 -9.99 7.80 1.36
N VAL A 46 -10.05 9.13 1.56
CA VAL A 46 -10.48 9.77 2.81
C VAL A 46 -11.91 9.38 3.17
N SER A 47 -12.79 9.30 2.16
CA SER A 47 -14.19 8.89 2.33
C SER A 47 -14.40 7.37 2.33
N GLY A 48 -13.34 6.58 2.08
CA GLY A 48 -13.42 5.11 2.00
C GLY A 48 -14.11 4.59 0.74
N ASP A 49 -13.95 5.29 -0.39
CA ASP A 49 -14.55 4.92 -1.69
C ASP A 49 -13.98 3.60 -2.25
N PHE A 50 -12.78 3.21 -1.81
CA PHE A 50 -12.14 1.94 -2.13
C PHE A 50 -12.15 0.99 -0.94
N ALA A 51 -12.59 -0.24 -1.19
CA ALA A 51 -12.69 -1.29 -0.17
C ALA A 51 -11.34 -2.00 0.12
N SER A 52 -10.34 -1.84 -0.75
CA SER A 52 -9.02 -2.46 -0.60
C SER A 52 -7.92 -1.59 -1.22
N ALA A 53 -6.69 -1.78 -0.75
CA ALA A 53 -5.50 -1.16 -1.33
C ALA A 53 -5.35 -1.54 -2.80
N GLY A 54 -5.56 -2.81 -3.15
CA GLY A 54 -5.52 -3.27 -4.54
C GLY A 54 -6.44 -2.47 -5.45
N ALA A 55 -7.70 -2.25 -5.05
CA ALA A 55 -8.66 -1.49 -5.86
C ALA A 55 -8.23 -0.03 -6.08
N ALA A 56 -7.76 0.64 -5.03
CA ALA A 56 -7.29 2.02 -5.10
C ALA A 56 -6.01 2.15 -5.96
N LEU A 57 -5.04 1.27 -5.72
CA LEU A 57 -3.76 1.28 -6.43
C LEU A 57 -3.95 0.90 -7.91
N ASN A 58 -4.83 -0.05 -8.23
CA ASN A 58 -5.20 -0.37 -9.62
C ASN A 58 -5.88 0.81 -10.31
N HIS A 59 -6.70 1.60 -9.59
CA HIS A 59 -7.27 2.85 -10.12
C HIS A 59 -6.18 3.83 -10.52
N GLY A 60 -5.22 4.10 -9.63
CA GLY A 60 -4.08 4.95 -9.96
C GLY A 60 -3.20 4.40 -11.09
N ALA A 61 -2.97 3.08 -11.13
CA ALA A 61 -2.18 2.43 -12.18
C ALA A 61 -2.78 2.61 -13.59
N ARG A 62 -4.12 2.69 -13.71
CA ARG A 62 -4.78 2.99 -14.98
C ARG A 62 -4.51 4.42 -15.47
N MET A 63 -4.30 5.36 -14.54
CA MET A 63 -4.00 6.77 -14.83
C MET A 63 -2.52 7.01 -15.14
N ALA A 64 -1.63 6.09 -14.77
CA ALA A 64 -0.19 6.18 -15.02
C ALA A 64 0.14 6.41 -16.50
N ARG A 65 1.10 7.29 -16.76
CA ARG A 65 1.61 7.61 -18.11
C ARG A 65 2.98 7.01 -18.39
N ASN A 66 3.77 6.71 -17.36
CA ASN A 66 5.10 6.14 -17.50
C ASN A 66 5.07 4.61 -17.59
N GLU A 67 6.15 4.03 -18.10
CA GLU A 67 6.28 2.58 -18.31
C GLU A 67 6.40 1.80 -17.00
N VAL A 68 6.93 2.43 -15.95
CA VAL A 68 7.03 1.85 -14.61
C VAL A 68 6.07 2.56 -13.67
N VAL A 69 5.28 1.76 -12.96
CA VAL A 69 4.38 2.21 -11.90
C VAL A 69 5.02 1.85 -10.56
N VAL A 70 5.18 2.84 -9.69
CA VAL A 70 5.66 2.66 -8.32
C VAL A 70 4.47 2.84 -7.40
N PHE A 71 4.19 1.85 -6.56
CA PHE A 71 3.22 1.94 -5.49
C PHE A 71 3.94 2.32 -4.19
N VAL A 72 3.47 3.36 -3.51
CA VAL A 72 4.12 3.91 -2.31
C VAL A 72 3.06 4.28 -1.29
N HIS A 73 3.35 4.06 -0.01
CA HIS A 73 2.50 4.55 1.08
C HIS A 73 2.58 6.08 1.24
N GLN A 74 1.51 6.70 1.72
CA GLN A 74 1.41 8.16 1.90
C GLN A 74 2.44 8.73 2.88
N ASP A 75 2.86 7.93 3.87
CA ASP A 75 3.78 8.31 4.94
C ASP A 75 5.25 8.10 4.57
N VAL A 76 5.56 7.74 3.32
CA VAL A 76 6.95 7.57 2.86
C VAL A 76 7.58 8.91 2.48
N TYR A 77 8.80 9.14 2.96
CA TYR A 77 9.67 10.21 2.46
C TYR A 77 10.75 9.64 1.54
N LEU A 78 10.78 10.07 0.27
CA LEU A 78 11.78 9.67 -0.71
C LEU A 78 13.04 10.54 -0.61
N HIS A 79 14.17 9.93 -0.27
CA HIS A 79 15.44 10.66 -0.13
C HIS A 79 16.16 10.87 -1.47
N SER A 80 15.78 10.14 -2.52
CA SER A 80 16.38 10.26 -3.85
C SER A 80 15.46 9.77 -4.96
N LEU A 81 14.79 10.71 -5.63
CA LEU A 81 14.08 10.43 -6.90
C LEU A 81 15.00 9.81 -7.96
N PRO A 82 16.25 10.29 -8.17
CA PRO A 82 17.19 9.64 -9.07
C PRO A 82 17.43 8.15 -8.80
N ALA A 83 17.50 7.73 -7.53
CA ALA A 83 17.69 6.33 -7.18
C ALA A 83 16.43 5.50 -7.44
N LEU A 84 15.24 6.09 -7.22
CA LEU A 84 13.97 5.47 -7.60
C LEU A 84 13.89 5.23 -9.12
N GLU A 85 14.30 6.21 -9.93
CA GLU A 85 14.35 6.10 -11.39
C GLU A 85 15.42 5.13 -11.89
N ALA A 86 16.54 5.00 -11.17
CA ALA A 86 17.58 3.99 -11.46
C ALA A 86 17.10 2.55 -11.15
N ALA A 87 16.33 2.37 -10.07
CA ALA A 87 15.66 1.10 -9.78
C ALA A 87 14.62 0.76 -10.85
N ALA A 88 13.86 1.75 -11.35
CA ALA A 88 12.95 1.57 -12.47
C ALA A 88 13.68 1.16 -13.76
N ALA A 89 14.82 1.78 -14.07
CA ALA A 89 15.65 1.37 -15.21
C ALA A 89 16.15 -0.08 -15.05
N THR A 90 16.49 -0.48 -13.83
CA THR A 90 16.91 -1.86 -13.52
C THR A 90 15.77 -2.86 -13.73
N LEU A 91 14.54 -2.53 -13.33
CA LEU A 91 13.36 -3.35 -13.60
C LEU A 91 13.14 -3.55 -15.12
N LEU A 92 13.29 -2.49 -15.91
CA LEU A 92 13.13 -2.58 -17.37
C LEU A 92 14.26 -3.35 -18.06
N ALA A 93 15.48 -3.28 -17.53
CA ALA A 93 16.64 -3.96 -18.09
C ALA A 93 16.61 -5.49 -17.90
N ASP A 94 15.87 -5.98 -16.90
CA ASP A 94 15.72 -7.41 -16.63
C ASP A 94 14.24 -7.84 -16.62
N PRO A 95 13.71 -8.27 -17.78
CA PRO A 95 12.32 -8.72 -17.90
C PRO A 95 11.97 -9.95 -17.06
N ALA A 96 12.95 -10.66 -16.51
CA ALA A 96 12.71 -11.76 -15.58
C ALA A 96 12.22 -11.24 -14.21
N ILE A 97 12.49 -9.98 -13.86
CA ILE A 97 11.94 -9.35 -12.66
C ILE A 97 10.48 -8.95 -12.94
N GLY A 98 9.56 -9.58 -12.22
CA GLY A 98 8.13 -9.25 -12.27
C GLY A 98 7.74 -8.15 -11.28
N VAL A 99 8.47 -8.04 -10.17
CA VAL A 99 8.24 -7.00 -9.17
C VAL A 99 9.55 -6.68 -8.45
N LEU A 100 9.82 -5.39 -8.27
CA LEU A 100 11.00 -4.88 -7.58
C LEU A 100 10.55 -4.00 -6.42
N GLY A 101 11.16 -4.09 -5.24
CA GLY A 101 10.79 -3.22 -4.11
C GLY A 101 11.95 -2.82 -3.23
N ALA A 102 11.68 -1.90 -2.30
CA ALA A 102 12.70 -1.34 -1.41
C ALA A 102 13.16 -2.34 -0.34
N VAL A 103 12.25 -3.19 0.14
CA VAL A 103 12.54 -4.17 1.19
C VAL A 103 11.69 -5.43 1.00
N GLY A 104 12.30 -6.58 1.27
CA GLY A 104 11.64 -7.88 1.16
C GLY A 104 12.28 -8.96 2.02
N VAL A 105 11.69 -10.16 2.02
CA VAL A 105 12.14 -11.30 2.80
C VAL A 105 12.54 -12.44 1.87
N SER A 106 13.75 -12.98 2.04
CA SER A 106 14.25 -14.10 1.25
C SER A 106 13.64 -15.44 1.67
N HIS A 107 13.82 -16.48 0.86
CA HIS A 107 13.46 -17.86 1.19
C HIS A 107 14.10 -18.41 2.48
N ARG A 108 15.15 -17.75 3.00
CA ARG A 108 15.81 -18.10 4.27
C ARG A 108 15.33 -17.25 5.45
N GLY A 109 14.35 -16.37 5.23
CA GLY A 109 13.87 -15.42 6.23
C GLY A 109 14.76 -14.20 6.41
N GLU A 110 15.70 -13.95 5.50
CA GLU A 110 16.58 -12.78 5.57
C GLU A 110 15.85 -11.54 5.05
N VAL A 111 15.89 -10.45 5.80
CA VAL A 111 15.40 -9.15 5.32
C VAL A 111 16.44 -8.56 4.38
N ILE A 112 16.02 -8.22 3.16
CA ILE A 112 16.85 -7.64 2.09
C ILE A 112 16.34 -6.22 1.81
N GLY A 113 17.27 -5.28 1.65
CA GLY A 113 16.97 -3.86 1.46
C GLY A 113 17.22 -3.07 2.75
N ALA A 114 17.85 -1.90 2.61
CA ALA A 114 18.16 -1.00 3.72
C ALA A 114 17.08 0.06 3.90
N MET A 115 16.14 -0.20 4.81
CA MET A 115 15.15 0.79 5.26
C MET A 115 15.42 1.19 6.70
N ARG A 116 15.26 2.47 7.04
CA ARG A 116 15.39 2.92 8.43
C ARG A 116 14.02 2.88 9.10
N ASP A 117 13.81 1.89 9.94
CA ASP A 117 12.76 1.97 10.97
C ASP A 117 13.42 2.40 12.29
N ARG A 118 12.99 3.54 12.84
CA ARG A 118 13.30 3.99 14.21
C ARG A 118 14.79 3.90 14.61
N VAL A 119 15.70 4.37 13.76
CA VAL A 119 17.15 4.49 14.01
C VAL A 119 17.97 3.21 13.77
N VAL A 120 17.34 2.04 13.58
CA VAL A 120 18.08 0.79 13.28
C VAL A 120 17.97 0.47 11.79
N PRO A 121 19.09 0.30 11.06
CA PRO A 121 19.04 -0.21 9.70
C PRO A 121 18.47 -1.63 9.73
N LEU A 122 17.31 -1.82 9.10
CA LEU A 122 16.75 -3.14 8.88
C LEU A 122 17.35 -3.73 7.61
N GLY A 123 17.63 -5.03 7.65
CA GLY A 123 17.98 -5.82 6.47
C GLY A 123 19.42 -5.68 5.95
N ARG A 124 19.73 -6.55 4.99
CA ARG A 124 21.00 -6.53 4.26
C ARG A 124 20.87 -5.57 3.08
N SER A 125 21.62 -4.46 3.15
CA SER A 125 21.79 -3.49 2.05
C SER A 125 22.26 -4.17 0.78
N THR A 126 21.73 -3.72 -0.37
CA THR A 126 22.14 -4.20 -1.68
C THR A 126 21.88 -3.17 -2.79
N SER A 127 22.89 -2.96 -3.63
CA SER A 127 22.82 -2.07 -4.80
C SER A 127 22.38 -2.77 -6.09
N ILE A 128 22.14 -4.08 -6.03
CA ILE A 128 21.65 -4.90 -7.15
C ILE A 128 20.40 -5.65 -6.72
N PRO A 129 19.46 -5.97 -7.64
CA PRO A 129 18.29 -6.76 -7.30
C PRO A 129 18.67 -8.14 -6.74
N VAL A 130 18.14 -8.46 -5.58
CA VAL A 130 18.30 -9.75 -4.91
C VAL A 130 16.94 -10.43 -4.81
N ASP A 131 16.90 -11.72 -5.12
CA ASP A 131 15.65 -12.48 -5.08
C ASP A 131 15.09 -12.59 -3.66
N VAL A 132 13.79 -12.32 -3.55
CA VAL A 132 13.00 -12.41 -2.33
C VAL A 132 11.73 -13.23 -2.60
N ASP A 133 11.15 -13.79 -1.54
CA ASP A 133 9.86 -14.48 -1.61
C ASP A 133 8.70 -13.50 -1.55
N SER A 134 8.87 -12.39 -0.84
CA SER A 134 7.86 -11.34 -0.69
C SER A 134 8.51 -9.96 -0.51
N LEU A 135 7.75 -8.93 -0.86
CA LEU A 135 8.09 -7.52 -0.63
C LEU A 135 7.12 -6.92 0.38
N ASP A 136 7.60 -5.92 1.12
CA ASP A 136 6.76 -5.06 1.94
C ASP A 136 5.97 -4.08 1.07
N GLU A 137 4.78 -3.71 1.53
CA GLU A 137 3.88 -2.80 0.84
C GLU A 137 4.34 -1.35 0.77
N VAL A 138 5.31 -0.94 1.61
CA VAL A 138 5.79 0.44 1.75
C VAL A 138 6.20 1.07 0.41
N LEU A 139 6.93 0.32 -0.42
CA LEU A 139 7.38 0.74 -1.74
C LEU A 139 7.75 -0.47 -2.61
N PHE A 140 7.01 -0.64 -3.71
CA PHE A 140 7.37 -1.58 -4.77
C PHE A 140 6.95 -1.05 -6.14
N MET A 141 7.50 -1.62 -7.20
CA MET A 141 7.30 -1.18 -8.57
C MET A 141 7.19 -2.35 -9.54
N VAL A 142 6.43 -2.10 -10.60
CA VAL A 142 6.09 -3.05 -11.65
C VAL A 142 6.01 -2.31 -12.97
N THR A 143 6.08 -3.03 -14.09
CA THR A 143 5.77 -2.40 -15.37
C THR A 143 4.27 -2.13 -15.48
N ARG A 144 3.92 -0.99 -16.07
CA ARG A 144 2.53 -0.58 -16.29
C ARG A 144 1.77 -1.63 -17.10
N SER A 145 2.39 -2.14 -18.16
CA SER A 145 1.77 -3.17 -19.01
C SER A 145 1.44 -4.44 -18.22
N GLN A 146 2.28 -4.83 -17.26
CA GLN A 146 2.03 -6.00 -16.42
C GLN A 146 0.88 -5.76 -15.45
N VAL A 147 0.88 -4.67 -14.67
CA VAL A 147 -0.20 -4.45 -13.70
C VAL A 147 -1.56 -4.17 -14.34
N LEU A 148 -1.59 -3.71 -15.59
CA LEU A 148 -2.84 -3.62 -16.35
C LEU A 148 -3.35 -4.98 -16.83
N ARG A 149 -2.45 -5.93 -17.13
CA ARG A 149 -2.80 -7.29 -17.54
C ARG A 149 -3.11 -8.19 -16.35
N GLU A 150 -2.35 -8.04 -15.27
CA GLU A 150 -2.37 -8.85 -14.07
C GLU A 150 -2.46 -7.89 -12.86
N PRO A 151 -3.62 -7.27 -12.60
CA PRO A 151 -3.78 -6.27 -11.55
C PRO A 151 -3.48 -6.79 -10.15
N LEU A 152 -3.27 -5.88 -9.20
CA LEU A 152 -3.23 -6.22 -7.78
C LEU A 152 -4.55 -6.87 -7.37
N SER A 153 -4.51 -7.84 -6.45
CA SER A 153 -5.73 -8.46 -5.96
C SER A 153 -6.61 -7.42 -5.24
N GLU A 154 -7.86 -7.31 -5.66
CA GLU A 154 -8.85 -6.44 -5.01
C GLU A 154 -9.64 -7.17 -3.92
N SER A 155 -9.20 -8.39 -3.55
CA SER A 155 -9.88 -9.23 -2.57
C SER A 155 -10.14 -8.48 -1.27
N PRO A 156 -11.39 -8.49 -0.76
CA PRO A 156 -11.71 -7.92 0.55
C PRO A 156 -10.90 -8.56 1.69
N ASP A 157 -10.46 -9.82 1.54
CA ASP A 157 -9.70 -10.54 2.57
C ASP A 157 -8.29 -9.96 2.78
N LEU A 158 -7.70 -9.39 1.72
CA LEU A 158 -6.43 -8.67 1.82
C LEU A 158 -6.63 -7.28 2.40
N ALA A 159 -7.76 -6.65 2.10
CA ALA A 159 -8.09 -5.29 2.51
C ALA A 159 -6.92 -4.31 2.26
N TRP A 160 -6.13 -3.99 3.29
CA TRP A 160 -5.01 -3.05 3.26
C TRP A 160 -3.65 -3.71 3.55
N HIS A 161 -3.57 -5.03 3.47
CA HIS A 161 -2.40 -5.82 3.85
C HIS A 161 -2.08 -6.91 2.82
N ALA A 162 -0.85 -7.40 2.85
CA ALA A 162 -0.37 -8.57 2.10
C ALA A 162 -0.54 -8.49 0.57
N TYR A 163 -0.87 -7.34 0.01
CA TYR A 163 -1.11 -7.19 -1.43
C TYR A 163 0.19 -7.21 -2.22
N ALA A 164 1.30 -6.72 -1.65
CA ALA A 164 2.63 -6.87 -2.25
C ALA A 164 3.10 -8.33 -2.14
N VAL A 165 2.86 -8.98 -1.00
CA VAL A 165 3.14 -10.41 -0.78
C VAL A 165 2.41 -11.29 -1.79
N GLU A 166 1.09 -11.11 -1.92
CA GLU A 166 0.25 -11.83 -2.88
C GLU A 166 0.74 -11.65 -4.32
N TYR A 167 1.08 -10.41 -4.69
CA TYR A 167 1.61 -10.12 -6.01
C TYR A 167 2.94 -10.82 -6.27
N CYS A 168 3.86 -10.82 -5.31
CA CYS A 168 5.14 -11.55 -5.39
C CYS A 168 4.89 -13.04 -5.64
N LEU A 169 3.95 -13.66 -4.92
CA LEU A 169 3.60 -15.07 -5.10
C LEU A 169 3.08 -15.35 -6.51
N ARG A 170 2.20 -14.50 -7.05
CA ARG A 170 1.72 -14.65 -8.44
C ARG A 170 2.81 -14.48 -9.47
N MET A 171 3.68 -13.47 -9.32
CA MET A 171 4.81 -13.27 -10.22
C MET A 171 5.72 -14.49 -10.24
N ARG A 172 6.06 -15.01 -9.07
CA ARG A 172 6.87 -16.23 -8.92
C ARG A 172 6.21 -17.47 -9.52
N ALA A 173 4.90 -17.64 -9.29
CA ALA A 173 4.13 -18.73 -9.90
C ALA A 173 4.11 -18.66 -11.44
N SER A 174 4.21 -17.46 -12.02
CA SER A 174 4.34 -17.25 -13.48
C SER A 174 5.77 -17.42 -14.03
N GLY A 175 6.74 -17.78 -13.19
CA GLY A 175 8.14 -17.92 -13.57
C GLY A 175 8.94 -16.61 -13.59
N ARG A 176 8.40 -15.52 -13.02
CA ARG A 176 9.12 -14.25 -12.82
C ARG A 176 9.71 -14.15 -11.42
N ARG A 177 10.67 -13.27 -11.24
CA ARG A 177 11.33 -13.00 -9.95
C ARG A 177 10.58 -11.90 -9.20
N ALA A 178 10.54 -12.03 -7.88
CA ALA A 178 10.34 -10.90 -6.98
C ALA A 178 11.72 -10.54 -6.42
N ALA A 179 12.09 -9.27 -6.46
CA ALA A 179 13.42 -8.83 -6.06
C ALA A 179 13.37 -7.58 -5.17
N ALA A 180 14.34 -7.44 -4.28
CA ALA A 180 14.55 -6.25 -3.47
C ALA A 180 15.88 -5.57 -3.84
N VAL A 181 15.89 -4.24 -3.80
CA VAL A 181 17.08 -3.40 -3.99
C VAL A 181 16.97 -2.16 -3.11
N ASP A 182 18.10 -1.58 -2.71
CA ASP A 182 18.08 -0.36 -1.93
C ASP A 182 17.46 0.80 -2.72
N ILE A 183 16.34 1.31 -2.22
CA ILE A 183 15.67 2.52 -2.69
C ILE A 183 15.62 3.47 -1.49
N PRO A 184 16.38 4.58 -1.50
CA PRO A 184 16.45 5.50 -0.35
C PRO A 184 15.08 6.13 -0.03
N ALA A 185 14.38 5.54 0.94
CA ALA A 185 13.06 5.94 1.36
C ALA A 185 12.83 5.49 2.81
N ASP A 186 12.19 6.34 3.63
CA ASP A 186 11.86 6.01 5.01
C ASP A 186 10.39 6.32 5.31
N PRO A 187 9.62 5.40 5.91
CA PRO A 187 8.30 5.71 6.45
C PRO A 187 8.44 6.69 7.63
N GLN A 188 7.75 7.83 7.53
CA GLN A 188 7.68 8.83 8.57
C GLN A 188 6.60 8.44 9.56
N GLN A 189 6.99 8.18 10.80
CA GLN A 189 6.01 7.94 11.86
C GLN A 189 5.38 9.26 12.26
N HIS A 190 4.19 9.54 11.72
CA HIS A 190 3.31 10.52 12.34
C HIS A 190 2.77 9.91 13.63
N ASP A 191 3.16 10.49 14.76
CA ASP A 191 2.58 10.16 16.06
C ASP A 191 1.07 10.29 15.92
N HIS A 192 0.36 9.15 15.94
CA HIS A 192 -1.09 9.14 15.79
C HIS A 192 -1.66 9.99 16.91
N GLN A 193 -2.15 11.19 16.60
CA GLN A 193 -3.07 11.85 17.51
C GLN A 193 -4.20 10.85 17.82
N PRO A 194 -4.55 10.65 19.10
CA PRO A 194 -5.52 9.65 19.49
C PRO A 194 -6.82 9.88 18.71
N ARG A 195 -7.26 8.85 17.96
CA ARG A 195 -8.51 8.90 17.21
C ARG A 195 -9.64 9.33 18.16
N PRO A 196 -10.47 10.33 17.81
CA PRO A 196 -11.61 10.68 18.64
C PRO A 196 -12.49 9.44 18.82
N PRO A 197 -13.05 9.22 20.03
CA PRO A 197 -13.81 8.02 20.32
C PRO A 197 -14.96 7.87 19.32
N ARG A 198 -15.07 6.68 18.72
CA ARG A 198 -16.18 6.33 17.82
C ARG A 198 -17.49 6.65 18.54
N ARG A 199 -18.28 7.60 18.01
CA ARG A 199 -19.62 7.88 18.51
C ARG A 199 -20.42 6.59 18.40
N ARG A 200 -20.83 6.02 19.53
CA ARG A 200 -21.73 4.87 19.55
C ARG A 200 -23.00 5.25 18.79
N PRO A 201 -23.49 4.42 17.85
CA PRO A 201 -24.79 4.64 17.26
C PRO A 201 -25.85 4.68 18.37
N PRO A 202 -26.89 5.53 18.24
CA PRO A 202 -27.91 5.66 19.28
C PRO A 202 -28.53 4.30 19.56
N GLN A 203 -28.45 3.86 20.82
CA GLN A 203 -29.10 2.64 21.27
C GLN A 203 -30.61 2.82 21.08
N ARG A 204 -31.21 2.00 20.21
CA ARG A 204 -32.66 1.92 20.09
C ARG A 204 -33.21 1.48 21.46
N ARG A 205 -33.98 2.35 22.10
CA ARG A 205 -34.69 2.02 23.35
C ARG A 205 -35.60 0.82 23.10
N PRO A 206 -35.59 -0.21 23.95
CA PRO A 206 -36.54 -1.31 23.82
C PRO A 206 -37.96 -0.79 24.04
N HIS A 207 -38.86 -1.07 23.10
CA HIS A 207 -40.29 -0.85 23.26
C HIS A 207 -40.79 -1.73 24.42
N LEU A 208 -41.21 -1.09 25.51
CA LEU A 208 -41.97 -1.72 26.58
C LEU A 208 -43.30 -2.22 26.00
N ARG A 209 -43.44 -3.53 25.83
CA ARG A 209 -44.74 -4.18 25.67
C ARG A 209 -45.52 -3.98 26.96
N GLY A 210 -46.69 -3.35 26.87
CA GLY A 210 -47.63 -3.24 27.99
C GLY A 210 -48.14 -4.63 28.42
N PRO A 211 -48.49 -4.81 29.70
CA PRO A 211 -48.97 -6.09 30.20
C PRO A 211 -50.36 -6.39 29.63
N GLY A 212 -50.49 -7.53 28.96
CA GLY A 212 -51.79 -8.11 28.62
C GLY A 212 -52.51 -8.51 29.90
N ALA A 213 -53.73 -7.99 30.08
CA ALA A 213 -54.65 -8.44 31.10
C ALA A 213 -55.13 -9.86 30.74
N GLY A 214 -54.56 -10.86 31.40
CA GLY A 214 -55.13 -12.20 31.46
C GLY A 214 -56.31 -12.20 32.43
N ALA A 215 -57.52 -12.44 31.93
CA ALA A 215 -58.65 -12.81 32.76
C ALA A 215 -58.64 -14.33 32.96
N TYR A 216 -58.28 -14.75 34.18
CA TYR A 216 -58.52 -16.10 34.68
C TYR A 216 -59.99 -16.25 35.04
N ASP A 217 -60.69 -17.13 34.34
CA ASP A 217 -61.95 -17.74 34.74
C ASP A 217 -61.63 -18.94 35.65
N LEU A 218 -62.25 -18.98 36.84
CA LEU A 218 -62.42 -20.16 37.70
C LEU A 218 -63.09 -19.74 39.02
N ARG A 219 -64.42 -19.81 39.10
CA ARG A 219 -65.14 -20.22 40.32
C ARG A 219 -66.41 -20.99 39.97
N ASP A 220 -66.27 -22.31 39.96
CA ASP A 220 -67.36 -23.24 40.26
C ASP A 220 -67.58 -23.29 41.78
N ARG A 221 -68.79 -22.96 42.26
CA ARG A 221 -69.38 -23.49 43.50
C ARG A 221 -70.91 -23.54 43.39
N ARG A 222 -71.38 -24.72 42.99
CA ARG A 222 -72.57 -25.44 43.48
C ARG A 222 -73.37 -24.75 44.62
N ARG A 223 -74.62 -24.40 44.34
CA ARG A 223 -75.84 -24.96 44.96
C ARG A 223 -77.06 -24.54 44.15
#